data_AF-A0A6M0A0V5-F1
#
_entry.id   AF-A0A6M0A0V5-F1
#
_cell.length_a   1.000
_cell.length_b   1.000
_cell.length_c   1.000
_cell.angle_alpha   90.00
_cell.angle_beta   90.00
_cell.angle_gamma   90.00
#
_symmetry.space_group_name_H-M   'P 1'
#
loop_
_entity.id
_entity.type
_entity.pdbx_description
1 polymer ?
#
loop_
_entity_poly.entity_id
_entity_poly.type
_entity_poly.pdbx_seq_one_letter_code
_entity_poly.pdbx_strand_id
1 'polypeptide(L)' 'LSKLVNNVKTVTSRRLRKEFAEQINAIYWKDVLWNGSYFIASSGGVTISTLKKYIDNQKTPE' A
#
# COMPACT_ATOMS: atom_id res chain seq x y z
N LEU A 1 13.87 -5.77 -4.81
CA LEU A 1 13.02 -4.78 -4.10
C LEU A 1 11.54 -4.95 -4.44
N SER A 2 11.15 -4.98 -5.72
CA SER A 2 9.76 -5.26 -6.15
C SER A 2 9.15 -6.53 -5.54
N LYS A 3 9.87 -7.66 -5.57
CA LYS A 3 9.44 -8.93 -4.96
C LYS A 3 9.15 -8.80 -3.47
N LEU A 4 9.98 -8.05 -2.74
CA LEU A 4 9.78 -7.82 -1.30
C LEU A 4 8.49 -7.04 -1.05
N VAL A 5 8.29 -5.94 -1.78
CA VAL A 5 7.08 -5.11 -1.64
C VAL A 5 5.83 -5.91 -2.01
N ASN A 6 5.88 -6.68 -3.08
CA ASN A 6 4.76 -7.54 -3.49
C ASN A 6 4.45 -8.59 -2.42
N ASN A 7 5.47 -9.22 -1.84
CA ASN A 7 5.27 -10.17 -0.74
C ASN A 7 4.65 -9.50 0.48
N VAL A 8 5.16 -8.33 0.89
CA VAL A 8 4.60 -7.56 2.03
C VAL A 8 3.13 -7.23 1.77
N LYS A 9 2.81 -6.66 0.61
CA LYS A 9 1.43 -6.28 0.25
C LYS A 9 0.50 -7.49 0.22
N THR A 10 0.93 -8.60 -0.38
CA THR A 10 0.13 -9.83 -0.43
C THR A 10 -0.10 -10.45 0.94
N VAL A 11 0.97 -10.59 1.75
CA VAL A 11 0.87 -11.22 3.07
C VAL A 11 0.03 -10.36 4.01
N THR A 12 0.26 -9.05 4.04
CA THR A 12 -0.53 -8.13 4.88
C THR A 12 -1.99 -8.08 4.45
N SER A 13 -2.29 -8.04 3.15
CA SER A 13 -3.67 -8.08 2.64
C SER A 13 -4.42 -9.34 3.11
N ARG A 14 -3.76 -10.51 3.07
CA ARG A 14 -4.34 -11.78 3.54
C ARG A 14 -4.50 -11.83 5.05
N ARG A 15 -3.50 -11.38 5.81
CA ARG A 15 -3.55 -11.39 7.29
C ARG A 15 -4.61 -10.44 7.82
N LEU A 16 -4.67 -9.22 7.30
CA LEU A 16 -5.65 -8.22 7.72
C LEU A 16 -7.08 -8.71 7.48
N ARG A 17 -7.37 -9.30 6.31
CA ARG A 17 -8.70 -9.90 6.06
C ARG A 17 -9.00 -11.13 6.92
N LYS A 18 -7.98 -11.85 7.41
CA LYS A 18 -8.17 -12.98 8.32
C LYS A 18 -8.45 -12.52 9.75
N GLU A 19 -7.73 -11.52 10.23
CA GLU A 19 -7.77 -11.04 11.62
C GLU A 19 -8.88 -10.02 11.87
N PHE A 20 -9.24 -9.22 10.85
CA PHE A 20 -10.18 -8.10 10.96
C PHE A 20 -11.28 -8.16 9.89
N ALA A 21 -11.76 -9.37 9.58
CA ALA A 21 -12.73 -9.61 8.51
C ALA A 21 -13.98 -8.73 8.64
N GLU A 22 -14.58 -8.67 9.83
CA GLU A 22 -15.81 -7.93 10.09
C GLU A 22 -15.62 -6.42 9.87
N GLN A 23 -14.54 -5.86 10.43
CA GLN A 23 -14.25 -4.43 10.33
C GLN A 23 -13.93 -4.03 8.89
N ILE A 24 -13.11 -4.83 8.19
CA ILE A 24 -12.71 -4.53 6.81
C ILE A 24 -13.92 -4.65 5.89
N ASN A 25 -14.73 -5.72 6.01
CA ASN A 25 -15.90 -5.91 5.15
C ASN A 25 -16.97 -4.83 5.36
N ALA A 26 -17.06 -4.24 6.55
CA ALA A 26 -17.97 -3.13 6.83
C ALA A 26 -17.58 -1.81 6.12
N ILE A 27 -16.28 -1.58 5.90
CA ILE A 27 -15.77 -0.31 5.35
C ILE A 27 -15.23 -0.42 3.92
N TYR A 28 -14.89 -1.63 3.46
CA TYR A 28 -14.16 -1.84 2.22
C TYR A 28 -14.46 -3.21 1.61
N TRP A 29 -15.09 -3.20 0.43
CA TRP A 29 -15.64 -4.39 -0.24
C TRP A 29 -14.77 -4.96 -1.36
N LYS A 30 -13.68 -4.28 -1.75
CA LYS A 30 -12.83 -4.74 -2.87
C LYS A 30 -11.93 -5.89 -2.43
N ASP A 31 -11.61 -6.79 -3.35
CA ASP A 31 -10.74 -7.96 -3.10
C ASP A 31 -9.26 -7.59 -2.87
N VAL A 32 -8.84 -6.41 -3.33
CA VAL A 32 -7.46 -5.90 -3.20
C VAL A 32 -7.39 -4.83 -2.14
N LEU A 33 -6.53 -5.00 -1.13
CA LEU A 33 -6.39 -4.02 -0.05
C LEU A 33 -5.45 -2.86 -0.41
N TRP A 34 -4.43 -3.14 -1.22
CA TRP A 34 -3.39 -2.17 -1.55
C TRP A 34 -3.48 -1.79 -3.02
N ASN A 35 -3.20 -0.52 -3.33
CA ASN A 35 -2.99 -0.08 -4.71
C ASN A 35 -1.84 -0.87 -5.36
N GLY A 36 -1.85 -1.06 -6.69
CA GLY A 36 -0.79 -1.77 -7.42
C GLY A 36 0.58 -1.08 -7.33
N SER A 37 0.61 0.25 -7.29
CA SER A 37 1.84 1.03 -7.20
C SER A 37 2.54 0.91 -5.84
N TYR A 38 3.82 1.27 -5.82
CA TYR A 38 4.62 1.39 -4.60
C TYR A 38 5.80 2.34 -4.85
N PHE A 39 6.31 2.92 -3.77
CA PHE A 39 7.52 3.73 -3.78
C PHE A 39 8.56 3.12 -2.84
N ILE A 40 9.79 3.03 -3.32
CA ILE A 40 10.97 2.70 -2.52
C ILE A 40 12.03 3.74 -2.82
N ALA A 41 12.65 4.25 -1.77
CA ALA A 41 13.84 5.05 -1.88
C ALA A 41 14.79 4.75 -0.69
N SER A 42 16.09 4.93 -0.90
CA SER A 42 17.10 4.69 0.13
C SER A 42 17.05 5.76 1.22
N SER A 43 17.27 5.40 2.48
CA SER A 43 17.23 6.35 3.59
C SER A 43 18.44 7.32 3.64
N GLY A 44 19.40 7.19 2.71
CA GLY A 44 20.62 7.99 2.63
C GLY A 44 20.51 9.31 1.83
N GLY A 45 19.34 9.95 1.80
CA GLY A 45 19.16 11.21 1.06
C GLY A 45 17.73 11.56 0.62
N VAL A 46 16.72 10.80 1.06
CA VAL A 46 15.32 11.09 0.69
C VAL A 46 14.78 12.23 1.54
N THR A 47 14.59 13.36 0.88
CA THR A 47 13.95 14.55 1.45
C THR A 47 12.43 14.35 1.54
N ILE A 48 11.80 14.96 2.56
CA ILE A 48 10.35 14.98 2.75
C ILE A 48 9.60 15.44 1.48
N SER A 49 10.21 16.33 0.69
CA SER A 49 9.64 16.81 -0.58
C SER A 49 9.47 15.72 -1.63
N THR A 50 10.37 14.73 -1.66
CA THR A 50 10.27 13.58 -2.57
C THR A 50 9.09 12.68 -2.19
N LEU A 51 8.87 12.47 -0.89
CA LEU A 51 7.75 11.67 -0.39
C LEU A 51 6.40 12.34 -0.70
N LYS A 52 6.29 13.66 -0.48
CA LYS A 52 5.09 14.43 -0.82
C LYS A 52 4.75 14.33 -2.31
N LYS A 53 5.73 14.56 -3.19
CA LYS A 53 5.56 14.40 -4.64
C LYS A 53 5.08 13.01 -5.04
N TYR A 54 5.51 11.94 -4.36
CA TYR A 54 5.02 10.61 -4.66
C TYR A 54 3.54 10.45 -4.30
N ILE A 55 3.12 10.93 -3.13
CA ILE A 55 1.73 10.86 -2.67
C ILE A 55 0.83 11.67 -3.59
N ASP A 56 1.22 12.90 -3.95
CA ASP A 56 0.44 13.78 -4.83
C ASP A 56 0.28 13.21 -6.24
N ASN A 57 1.27 12.45 -6.73
CA ASN A 57 1.24 11.83 -8.06
C ASN A 57 0.56 10.44 -8.07
N GLN A 58 0.17 9.88 -6.92
CA GLN A 58 -0.68 8.70 -6.90
C GLN A 58 -2.08 9.13 -7.35
N LYS A 59 -2.45 8.79 -8.59
CA LYS A 59 -3.82 8.98 -9.10
C LYS A 59 -4.81 8.35 -8.12
N THR A 60 -5.66 9.17 -7.52
CA THR A 60 -6.87 8.70 -6.84
C THR A 60 -7.77 8.06 -7.89
N PRO A 61 -8.19 6.79 -7.73
CA PRO A 61 -9.21 6.20 -8.58
C PRO A 61 -10.53 6.95 -8.36
N GLU A 62 -11.27 7.24 -9.44
CA GLU A 62 -12.71 7.54 -9.36
C GLU A 62 -13.48 6.31 -8.84
#